data_AF-A0A922YFW2-F1
#
_entry.id   AF-A0A922YFW2-F1
#
_cell.length_a   1.000
_cell.length_b   1.000
_cell.length_c   1.000
_cell.angle_alpha   90.00
_cell.angle_beta   90.00
_cell.angle_gamma   90.00
#
_symmetry.space_group_name_H-M   'P 1'
#
loop_
_entity.id
_entity.type
_entity.pdbx_description
1 polymer ?
#
loop_
_entity_poly.entity_id
_entity_poly.type
_entity_poly.pdbx_seq_one_letter_code
_entity_poly.pdbx_strand_id
1 'polypeptide(L)'
;MLDAAWQAAGLLPRDKQARLKPAFAETTSGIRDAALAAAWQRRLGKTPAPQPAPDFAREQARAAIAEFGWEGFFQKARLSEAPLNMGRPEIMAAAVDLAPNSMERLRLIDMMFSFAGAPKPGTTGRISQDAFERASLGHVLAEQMMKDCNLVAFDRARGLTAAPESIRYELWRTRITGGAGKLAPRIRQGDGSDDTTFVRHVLEGYGPVLRLGYCPG
;
A
#
# COMPACT_ATOMS: atom_id res chain seq x y z
N MET A 1 -9.61 -13.30 9.07
CA MET A 1 -8.77 -12.09 9.10
C MET A 1 -9.55 -10.85 9.51
N LEU A 2 -10.62 -10.48 8.80
CA LEU A 2 -11.44 -9.33 9.19
C LEU A 2 -12.00 -9.45 10.62
N ASP A 3 -12.41 -10.64 11.07
CA ASP A 3 -12.80 -10.85 12.48
C ASP A 3 -11.66 -10.63 13.47
N ALA A 4 -10.42 -10.98 13.09
CA ALA A 4 -9.26 -10.73 13.94
C ALA A 4 -9.01 -9.22 14.08
N ALA A 5 -9.09 -8.47 12.97
CA ALA A 5 -8.99 -7.01 12.99
C ALA A 5 -10.11 -6.37 13.81
N TRP A 6 -11.34 -6.89 13.71
CA TRP A 6 -12.48 -6.39 14.49
C TRP A 6 -12.35 -6.66 15.99
N GLN A 7 -11.82 -7.82 16.37
CA GLN A 7 -11.49 -8.11 17.76
C GLN A 7 -10.39 -7.18 18.28
N ALA A 8 -9.35 -6.93 17.48
CA ALA A 8 -8.31 -5.95 17.81
C ALA A 8 -8.89 -4.54 18.01
N ALA A 9 -9.80 -4.12 17.12
CA ALA A 9 -10.50 -2.85 17.28
C ALA A 9 -11.30 -2.79 18.59
N GLY A 10 -11.88 -3.91 19.03
CA GLY A 10 -12.62 -4.02 20.28
C GLY A 10 -11.80 -3.73 21.54
N LEU A 11 -10.46 -3.77 21.45
CA LEU A 11 -9.55 -3.40 22.55
C LEU A 11 -9.41 -1.88 22.71
N LEU A 12 -9.77 -1.10 21.68
CA LEU A 12 -9.62 0.36 21.68
C LEU A 12 -10.79 1.05 22.39
N PRO A 13 -10.62 2.32 22.83
CA PRO A 13 -11.72 3.18 23.26
C PRO A 13 -12.89 3.27 22.24
N ARG A 14 -14.13 3.40 22.74
CA ARG A 14 -15.36 3.35 21.91
C ARG A 14 -15.41 4.39 20.79
N ASP A 15 -14.89 5.59 21.03
CA ASP A 15 -14.80 6.65 20.03
C ASP A 15 -13.86 6.26 18.88
N LYS A 16 -12.74 5.61 19.18
CA LYS A 16 -11.79 5.09 18.19
C LYS A 16 -12.36 3.91 17.42
N GLN A 17 -13.10 3.02 18.08
CA GLN A 17 -13.86 1.95 17.42
C GLN A 17 -14.84 2.52 16.38
N ALA A 18 -15.57 3.58 16.73
CA ALA A 18 -16.50 4.23 15.80
C ALA A 18 -15.77 4.82 14.58
N ARG A 19 -14.60 5.43 14.77
CA ARG A 19 -13.74 5.97 13.70
C ARG A 19 -13.14 4.91 12.77
N LEU A 20 -13.08 3.66 13.20
CA LEU A 20 -12.59 2.55 12.38
C LEU A 20 -13.65 1.95 11.45
N LYS A 21 -14.95 2.15 11.75
CA LYS A 21 -16.04 1.58 10.92
C LYS A 21 -15.94 1.93 9.43
N PRO A 22 -15.63 3.18 9.03
CA PRO A 22 -15.46 3.50 7.61
C PRO A 22 -14.31 2.71 6.95
N ALA A 23 -13.20 2.48 7.65
CA ALA A 23 -12.08 1.69 7.12
C ALA A 23 -12.47 0.21 6.94
N PHE A 24 -13.28 -0.35 7.86
CA PHE A 24 -13.87 -1.67 7.65
C PHE A 24 -14.85 -1.68 6.47
N ALA A 25 -15.69 -0.66 6.32
CA ALA A 25 -16.62 -0.56 5.19
C ALA A 25 -15.88 -0.50 3.85
N GLU A 26 -14.81 0.28 3.76
CA GLU A 26 -13.92 0.33 2.59
C GLU A 26 -13.32 -1.04 2.28
N THR A 27 -12.72 -1.68 3.28
CA THR A 27 -12.01 -2.96 3.10
C THR A 27 -12.97 -4.09 2.73
N THR A 28 -14.17 -4.10 3.32
CA THR A 28 -15.20 -5.13 3.09
C THR A 28 -15.96 -4.93 1.78
N SER A 29 -15.89 -3.76 1.16
CA SER A 29 -16.50 -3.52 -0.17
C SER A 29 -15.95 -4.45 -1.27
N GLY A 30 -14.72 -4.96 -1.10
CA GLY A 30 -14.08 -5.89 -2.03
C GLY A 30 -14.44 -7.37 -1.82
N ILE A 31 -15.31 -7.70 -0.87
CA ILE A 31 -15.70 -9.10 -0.61
C ILE A 31 -16.59 -9.61 -1.74
N ARG A 32 -16.15 -10.70 -2.38
CA ARG A 32 -16.91 -11.36 -3.46
C ARG A 32 -17.97 -12.36 -2.96
N ASP A 33 -17.80 -12.87 -1.75
CA ASP A 33 -18.77 -13.78 -1.11
C ASP A 33 -19.97 -12.99 -0.58
N ALA A 34 -21.15 -13.23 -1.14
CA ALA A 34 -22.36 -12.48 -0.82
C ALA A 34 -22.82 -12.67 0.64
N ALA A 35 -22.66 -13.87 1.20
CA ALA A 35 -23.06 -14.15 2.58
C ALA A 35 -22.14 -13.44 3.57
N LEU A 36 -20.83 -13.47 3.31
CA LEU A 36 -19.84 -12.76 4.09
C LEU A 36 -20.02 -11.24 3.98
N ALA A 37 -20.25 -10.72 2.77
CA ALA A 37 -20.53 -9.30 2.55
C ALA A 37 -21.77 -8.84 3.34
N ALA A 38 -22.87 -9.61 3.30
CA ALA A 38 -24.08 -9.32 4.06
C ALA A 38 -23.86 -9.39 5.58
N ALA A 39 -23.01 -10.31 6.06
CA ALA A 39 -22.64 -10.38 7.48
C ALA A 39 -21.89 -9.11 7.93
N TRP A 40 -20.94 -8.63 7.12
CA TRP A 40 -20.21 -7.39 7.39
C TRP A 40 -21.08 -6.15 7.29
N GLN A 41 -21.97 -6.08 6.30
CA GLN A 41 -22.93 -4.98 6.19
C GLN A 41 -23.83 -4.89 7.42
N ARG A 42 -24.35 -6.02 7.93
CA ARG A 42 -25.12 -6.04 9.18
C ARG A 42 -24.31 -5.57 10.38
N ARG A 43 -23.02 -5.96 10.47
CA ARG A 43 -22.13 -5.56 11.57
C ARG A 43 -21.78 -4.07 11.53
N LEU A 44 -21.59 -3.50 10.35
CA LEU A 44 -21.24 -2.09 10.15
C LEU A 44 -22.48 -1.18 10.16
N GLY A 45 -23.68 -1.73 9.91
CA GLY A 45 -24.92 -0.97 9.89
C GLY A 45 -24.96 0.02 8.74
N LYS A 46 -25.39 1.27 9.01
CA LYS A 46 -25.48 2.35 8.01
C LYS A 46 -24.15 3.07 7.76
N THR A 47 -23.02 2.58 8.24
CA THR A 47 -21.72 3.22 7.99
C THR A 47 -21.40 3.13 6.50
N PRO A 48 -21.32 4.26 5.78
CA PRO A 48 -20.93 4.25 4.38
C PRO A 48 -19.44 3.92 4.26
N ALA A 49 -19.06 3.25 3.17
CA ALA A 49 -17.66 3.28 2.74
C ALA A 49 -17.30 4.74 2.37
N PRO A 50 -16.08 5.20 2.69
CA PRO A 50 -15.58 6.47 2.19
C PRO A 50 -15.70 6.52 0.67
N GLN A 51 -16.04 7.67 0.11
CA GLN A 51 -15.89 7.86 -1.33
C GLN A 51 -14.40 7.75 -1.68
N PRO A 52 -14.03 7.06 -2.76
CA PRO A 52 -12.65 7.00 -3.18
C PRO A 52 -12.15 8.42 -3.46
N ALA A 53 -10.99 8.76 -2.91
CA ALA A 53 -10.35 10.03 -3.20
C ALA A 53 -10.01 10.11 -4.70
N PRO A 54 -9.97 11.32 -5.29
CA PRO A 54 -9.47 11.49 -6.65
C PRO A 54 -8.04 10.95 -6.78
N ASP A 55 -7.77 10.25 -7.87
CA ASP A 55 -6.45 9.67 -8.16
C ASP A 55 -5.54 10.71 -8.82
N PHE A 56 -5.18 11.74 -8.04
CA PHE A 56 -4.36 12.86 -8.51
C PHE A 56 -2.98 12.40 -9.02
N ALA A 57 -2.43 11.31 -8.46
CA ALA A 57 -1.16 10.75 -8.92
C ALA A 57 -1.28 10.20 -10.34
N ARG A 58 -2.36 9.47 -10.63
CA ARG A 58 -2.63 8.96 -11.97
C ARG A 58 -2.99 10.06 -12.96
N GLU A 59 -3.73 11.08 -12.54
CA GLU A 59 -4.03 12.24 -13.38
C GLU A 59 -2.74 12.98 -13.76
N GLN A 60 -1.86 13.25 -12.80
CA GLN A 60 -0.56 13.87 -13.06
C GLN A 60 0.35 13.00 -13.93
N ALA A 61 0.41 11.69 -13.67
CA ALA A 61 1.15 10.76 -14.50
C ALA A 61 0.67 10.77 -15.95
N ARG A 62 -0.66 10.70 -16.15
CA ARG A 62 -1.28 10.73 -17.48
C ARG A 62 -1.00 12.05 -18.19
N ALA A 63 -1.15 13.19 -17.51
CA ALA A 63 -0.88 14.50 -18.07
C ALA A 63 0.60 14.62 -18.48
N ALA A 64 1.53 14.23 -17.61
CA ALA A 64 2.97 14.28 -17.90
C ALA A 64 3.37 13.37 -19.08
N ILE A 65 2.82 12.16 -19.15
CA ILE A 65 3.07 11.24 -20.27
C ILE A 65 2.48 11.79 -21.58
N ALA A 66 1.28 12.38 -21.53
CA ALA A 66 0.65 12.96 -22.71
C ALA A 66 1.40 14.20 -23.24
N GLU A 67 1.95 15.02 -22.34
CA GLU A 67 2.65 16.25 -22.68
C GLU A 67 4.10 15.99 -23.16
N PHE A 68 4.83 15.13 -22.46
CA PHE A 68 6.27 14.96 -22.67
C PHE A 68 6.67 13.62 -23.31
N GLY A 69 5.72 12.71 -23.49
CA GLY A 69 6.01 11.32 -23.84
C GLY A 69 6.75 10.58 -22.74
N TRP A 70 7.06 9.30 -22.98
CA TRP A 70 7.73 8.43 -22.01
C TRP A 70 9.16 8.87 -21.71
N GLU A 71 9.95 9.22 -22.73
CA GLU A 71 11.32 9.70 -22.51
C GLU A 71 11.37 11.01 -21.72
N GLY A 72 10.48 11.96 -22.04
CA GLY A 72 10.36 13.20 -21.29
C GLY A 72 9.91 12.96 -19.85
N PHE A 73 8.98 12.03 -19.62
CA PHE A 73 8.58 11.60 -18.29
C PHE A 73 9.78 11.06 -17.48
N PHE A 74 10.59 10.17 -18.06
CA PHE A 74 11.79 9.66 -17.40
C PHE A 74 12.80 10.75 -17.08
N GLN A 75 13.04 11.68 -18.00
CA GLN A 75 13.97 12.79 -17.77
C GLN A 75 13.49 13.67 -16.62
N LYS A 76 12.21 14.05 -16.61
CA LYS A 76 11.64 14.86 -15.52
C LYS A 76 11.70 14.14 -14.17
N ALA A 77 11.48 12.83 -14.15
CA ALA A 77 11.60 12.03 -12.94
C ALA A 77 13.04 11.97 -12.41
N ARG A 78 14.05 11.95 -13.30
CA ARG A 78 15.48 12.01 -12.91
C ARG A 78 15.89 13.37 -12.39
N LEU A 79 15.38 14.44 -13.00
CA LEU A 79 15.69 15.82 -12.64
C LEU A 79 14.82 16.34 -11.49
N SER A 80 13.86 15.54 -11.00
CA SER A 80 12.85 15.94 -10.02
C SER A 80 12.16 17.25 -10.40
N GLU A 81 11.85 17.41 -11.68
CA GLU A 81 11.15 18.58 -12.23
C GLU A 81 9.63 18.42 -12.16
N ALA A 82 8.90 19.55 -12.19
CA ALA A 82 7.45 19.53 -12.31
C ALA A 82 6.98 18.69 -13.51
N PRO A 83 5.94 17.85 -13.34
CA PRO A 83 5.12 17.68 -12.12
C PRO A 83 5.66 16.66 -11.10
N LEU A 84 6.81 16.05 -11.34
CA LEU A 84 7.44 15.03 -10.49
C LEU A 84 8.31 15.62 -9.36
N ASN A 85 8.27 16.92 -9.12
CA ASN A 85 8.99 17.56 -8.01
C ASN A 85 8.30 17.36 -6.65
N MET A 86 7.02 17.00 -6.64
CA MET A 86 6.24 16.66 -5.45
C MET A 86 5.45 15.37 -5.69
N GLY A 87 5.43 14.46 -4.73
CA GLY A 87 4.72 13.18 -4.88
C GLY A 87 5.29 12.26 -5.97
N ARG A 88 6.59 12.43 -6.30
CA ARG A 88 7.29 11.63 -7.31
C ARG A 88 7.06 10.12 -7.15
N PRO A 89 7.16 9.53 -5.94
CA PRO A 89 6.96 8.10 -5.77
C PRO A 89 5.56 7.66 -6.22
N GLU A 90 4.52 8.38 -5.82
CA GLU A 90 3.12 8.08 -6.12
C GLU A 90 2.81 8.28 -7.61
N ILE A 91 3.30 9.36 -8.22
CA ILE A 91 3.12 9.65 -9.66
C ILE A 91 3.82 8.56 -10.49
N MET A 92 5.05 8.19 -10.13
CA MET A 92 5.77 7.12 -10.82
C MET A 92 5.06 5.77 -10.66
N ALA A 93 4.56 5.44 -9.46
CA ALA A 93 3.81 4.21 -9.24
C ALA A 93 2.53 4.16 -10.10
N ALA A 94 1.79 5.27 -10.18
CA ALA A 94 0.61 5.34 -11.04
C ALA A 94 0.95 5.21 -12.53
N ALA A 95 2.13 5.69 -12.97
CA ALA A 95 2.61 5.51 -14.33
C ALA A 95 2.94 4.05 -14.67
N VAL A 96 3.26 3.18 -13.70
CA VAL A 96 3.51 1.74 -13.95
C VAL A 96 2.30 1.07 -14.61
N ASP A 97 1.08 1.41 -14.18
CA ASP A 97 -0.17 0.88 -14.75
C ASP A 97 -0.55 1.55 -16.09
N LEU A 98 0.13 2.64 -16.47
CA LEU A 98 -0.07 3.35 -17.74
C LEU A 98 0.98 2.97 -18.79
N ALA A 99 1.98 2.15 -18.43
CA ALA A 99 3.06 1.76 -19.31
C ALA A 99 2.52 1.07 -20.60
N PRO A 100 2.95 1.51 -21.79
CA PRO A 100 2.42 1.02 -23.06
C PRO A 100 2.84 -0.43 -23.36
N ASN A 101 3.89 -0.90 -22.68
CA ASN A 101 4.42 -2.24 -22.84
C ASN A 101 5.25 -2.62 -21.60
N SER A 102 5.64 -3.90 -21.53
CA SER A 102 6.43 -4.44 -20.41
C SER A 102 7.82 -3.82 -20.27
N MET A 103 8.43 -3.37 -21.37
CA MET A 103 9.77 -2.77 -21.35
C MET A 103 9.77 -1.44 -20.61
N GLU A 104 8.86 -0.52 -20.95
CA GLU A 104 8.75 0.76 -20.26
C GLU A 104 8.31 0.61 -18.81
N ARG A 105 7.44 -0.38 -18.56
CA ARG A 105 7.02 -0.74 -17.21
C ARG A 105 8.22 -1.17 -16.35
N LEU A 106 9.05 -2.08 -16.85
CA LEU A 106 10.24 -2.56 -16.15
C LEU A 106 11.25 -1.45 -15.95
N ARG A 107 11.53 -0.65 -16.99
CA ARG A 107 12.42 0.51 -16.91
C ARG A 107 11.99 1.50 -15.83
N LEU A 108 10.70 1.77 -15.71
CA LEU A 108 10.15 2.65 -14.68
C LEU A 108 10.34 2.06 -13.27
N ILE A 109 10.03 0.77 -13.08
CA ILE A 109 10.22 0.07 -11.80
C ILE A 109 11.71 0.05 -11.39
N ASP A 110 12.62 -0.23 -12.31
CA ASP A 110 14.06 -0.21 -12.06
C ASP A 110 14.55 1.20 -11.69
N MET A 111 14.02 2.22 -12.35
CA MET A 111 14.31 3.61 -12.02
C MET A 111 13.81 3.98 -10.60
N MET A 112 12.62 3.53 -10.21
CA MET A 112 12.11 3.71 -8.83
C MET A 112 13.01 3.03 -7.80
N PHE A 113 13.46 1.79 -8.05
CA PHE A 113 14.42 1.11 -7.17
C PHE A 113 15.76 1.85 -7.10
N SER A 114 16.23 2.40 -8.22
CA SER A 114 17.46 3.19 -8.26
C SER A 114 17.33 4.47 -7.44
N PHE A 115 16.20 5.15 -7.50
CA PHE A 115 15.95 6.37 -6.71
C PHE A 115 15.82 6.10 -5.22
N ALA A 116 15.23 4.96 -4.83
CA ALA A 116 15.16 4.59 -3.43
C ALA A 116 16.56 4.33 -2.84
N GLY A 117 17.51 3.87 -3.66
CA GLY A 117 18.91 3.69 -3.29
C GLY A 117 19.12 2.60 -2.21
N ALA A 118 20.39 2.40 -1.83
CA ALA A 118 20.74 1.61 -0.65
C ALA A 118 20.67 2.50 0.61
N PRO A 119 20.41 1.94 1.81
CA PRO A 119 20.58 2.68 3.06
C PRO A 119 22.00 3.22 3.16
N LYS A 120 22.16 4.55 3.21
CA LYS A 120 23.48 5.17 3.45
C LYS A 120 23.89 4.88 4.91
N PRO A 121 25.04 4.25 5.17
CA PRO A 121 25.55 4.09 6.53
C PRO A 121 25.77 5.47 7.18
N GLY A 122 25.34 5.65 8.43
CA GLY A 122 25.62 6.87 9.20
C GLY A 122 24.59 8.00 9.14
N THR A 123 23.44 7.83 8.48
CA THR A 123 22.34 8.83 8.49
C THR A 123 21.28 8.57 9.57
N THR A 124 21.62 7.81 10.62
CA THR A 124 20.78 7.63 11.81
C THR A 124 20.59 8.97 12.53
N GLY A 125 19.36 9.51 12.51
CA GLY A 125 18.97 10.63 13.36
C GLY A 125 18.62 11.95 12.66
N ARG A 126 18.71 12.04 11.32
CA ARG A 126 18.13 13.17 10.56
C ARG A 126 17.18 12.64 9.49
N ILE A 127 15.93 13.07 9.53
CA ILE A 127 14.97 12.86 8.44
C ILE A 127 15.45 13.74 7.28
N SER A 128 16.32 13.21 6.42
CA SER A 128 16.62 13.87 5.15
C SER A 128 15.44 13.69 4.20
N GLN A 129 15.25 14.62 3.27
CA GLN A 129 14.30 14.48 2.17
C GLN A 129 14.51 13.15 1.43
N ASP A 130 15.78 12.73 1.28
CA ASP A 130 16.17 11.41 0.74
C ASP A 130 15.58 10.24 1.55
N ALA A 131 15.51 10.33 2.88
CA ALA A 131 14.98 9.25 3.72
C ALA A 131 13.46 9.12 3.61
N PHE A 132 12.75 10.25 3.50
CA PHE A 132 11.31 10.27 3.28
C PHE A 132 10.96 9.74 1.89
N GLU A 133 11.60 10.26 0.85
CA GLU A 133 11.33 9.84 -0.53
C GLU A 133 11.67 8.36 -0.75
N ARG A 134 12.79 7.88 -0.18
CA ARG A 134 13.12 6.45 -0.16
C ARG A 134 12.02 5.61 0.48
N ALA A 135 11.50 6.05 1.64
CA ALA A 135 10.45 5.30 2.33
C ALA A 135 9.15 5.25 1.52
N SER A 136 8.77 6.36 0.88
CA SER A 136 7.63 6.42 -0.04
C SER A 136 7.84 5.54 -1.27
N LEU A 137 9.02 5.59 -1.90
CA LEU A 137 9.38 4.70 -3.01
C LEU A 137 9.31 3.23 -2.59
N GLY A 138 9.86 2.89 -1.42
CA GLY A 138 9.78 1.54 -0.87
C GLY A 138 8.34 1.08 -0.68
N HIS A 139 7.46 1.96 -0.20
CA HIS A 139 6.04 1.65 0.00
C HIS A 139 5.34 1.33 -1.33
N VAL A 140 5.43 2.23 -2.30
CA VAL A 140 4.75 2.06 -3.60
C VAL A 140 5.35 0.91 -4.40
N LEU A 141 6.66 0.67 -4.31
CA LEU A 141 7.32 -0.50 -4.90
C LEU A 141 6.83 -1.79 -4.23
N ALA A 142 6.72 -1.84 -2.90
CA ALA A 142 6.22 -3.02 -2.21
C ALA A 142 4.77 -3.31 -2.59
N GLU A 143 3.94 -2.28 -2.75
CA GLU A 143 2.57 -2.46 -3.25
C GLU A 143 2.57 -3.01 -4.68
N GLN A 144 3.39 -2.44 -5.58
CA GLN A 144 3.47 -2.90 -6.96
C GLN A 144 3.97 -4.33 -7.07
N MET A 145 5.04 -4.69 -6.35
CA MET A 145 5.60 -6.04 -6.36
C MET A 145 4.65 -7.06 -5.73
N MET A 146 3.86 -6.64 -4.74
CA MET A 146 2.76 -7.45 -4.22
C MET A 146 1.69 -7.68 -5.28
N LYS A 147 1.27 -6.66 -6.04
CA LYS A 147 0.30 -6.80 -7.14
C LYS A 147 0.82 -7.76 -8.21
N ASP A 148 2.09 -7.62 -8.57
CA ASP A 148 2.81 -8.39 -9.60
C ASP A 148 3.19 -9.81 -9.15
N CYS A 149 2.94 -10.17 -7.89
CA CYS A 149 3.33 -11.46 -7.33
C CYS A 149 4.86 -11.74 -7.36
N ASN A 150 5.68 -10.69 -7.33
CA ASN A 150 7.14 -10.81 -7.33
C ASN A 150 7.69 -10.78 -5.90
N LEU A 151 7.86 -11.96 -5.27
CA LEU A 151 8.30 -12.06 -3.87
C LEU A 151 9.68 -11.45 -3.61
N VAL A 152 10.64 -11.68 -4.52
CA VAL A 152 12.03 -11.22 -4.33
C VAL A 152 12.08 -9.70 -4.35
N ALA A 153 11.46 -9.08 -5.35
CA ALA A 153 11.42 -7.63 -5.44
C ALA A 153 10.53 -7.01 -4.35
N PHE A 154 9.48 -7.71 -3.91
CA PHE A 154 8.67 -7.31 -2.76
C PHE A 154 9.52 -7.24 -1.48
N ASP A 155 10.26 -8.30 -1.13
CA ASP A 155 11.06 -8.34 0.08
C ASP A 155 12.18 -7.28 0.04
N ARG A 156 12.75 -7.01 -1.14
CA ARG A 156 13.67 -5.87 -1.37
C ARG A 156 12.99 -4.53 -1.12
N ALA A 157 11.84 -4.26 -1.74
CA ALA A 157 11.12 -3.00 -1.61
C ALA A 157 10.66 -2.73 -0.18
N ARG A 158 10.15 -3.77 0.50
CA ARG A 158 9.79 -3.72 1.93
C ARG A 158 10.94 -3.19 2.78
N GLY A 159 12.16 -3.67 2.57
CA GLY A 159 13.35 -3.23 3.30
C GLY A 159 13.72 -1.76 3.12
N LEU A 160 13.15 -1.08 2.12
CA LEU A 160 13.36 0.36 1.86
C LEU A 160 12.32 1.24 2.56
N THR A 161 11.25 0.66 3.11
CA THR A 161 10.19 1.39 3.82
C THR A 161 10.65 1.87 5.19
N ALA A 162 9.92 2.81 5.79
CA ALA A 162 10.23 3.32 7.14
C ALA A 162 9.96 2.31 8.26
N ALA A 163 9.07 1.34 8.05
CA ALA A 163 8.64 0.33 9.03
C ALA A 163 8.46 -1.04 8.35
N PRO A 164 9.55 -1.70 7.91
CA PRO A 164 9.51 -2.96 7.16
C PRO A 164 8.80 -4.10 7.88
N GLU A 165 8.79 -4.07 9.21
CA GLU A 165 8.13 -5.00 10.12
C GLU A 165 6.64 -4.72 10.36
N SER A 166 6.09 -3.66 9.75
CA SER A 166 4.65 -3.37 9.86
C SER A 166 3.80 -4.55 9.41
N ILE A 167 2.74 -4.83 10.16
CA ILE A 167 1.72 -5.86 9.86
C ILE A 167 1.14 -5.73 8.44
N ARG A 168 1.11 -4.51 7.89
CA ARG A 168 0.69 -4.24 6.51
C ARG A 168 1.53 -5.05 5.51
N TYR A 169 2.84 -4.97 5.62
CA TYR A 169 3.76 -5.64 4.70
C TYR A 169 3.80 -7.14 4.90
N GLU A 170 3.59 -7.62 6.13
CA GLU A 170 3.44 -9.05 6.37
C GLU A 170 2.19 -9.61 5.67
N LEU A 171 1.06 -8.89 5.74
CA LEU A 171 -0.16 -9.28 5.05
C LEU A 171 -0.01 -9.21 3.52
N TRP A 172 0.64 -8.17 3.00
CA TRP A 172 0.97 -8.09 1.57
C TRP A 172 1.83 -9.26 1.12
N ARG A 173 2.84 -9.64 1.92
CA ARG A 173 3.66 -10.82 1.65
C ARG A 173 2.80 -12.10 1.61
N THR A 174 1.83 -12.23 2.53
CA THR A 174 0.92 -13.39 2.52
C THR A 174 0.03 -13.45 1.29
N ARG A 175 -0.24 -12.34 0.58
CA ARG A 175 -0.90 -12.41 -0.72
C ARG A 175 -0.08 -13.24 -1.72
N ILE A 176 1.25 -13.10 -1.67
CA ILE A 176 2.19 -13.80 -2.55
C ILE A 176 2.40 -15.23 -2.08
N THR A 177 2.62 -15.43 -0.78
CA THR A 177 3.03 -16.74 -0.22
C THR A 177 1.86 -17.59 0.31
N GLY A 178 0.66 -17.06 0.37
CA GLY A 178 -0.48 -17.64 1.07
C GLY A 178 -0.38 -17.53 2.61
N GLY A 179 -1.38 -18.09 3.29
CA GLY A 179 -1.33 -18.36 4.73
C GLY A 179 -1.60 -17.19 5.67
N ALA A 180 -2.32 -16.14 5.23
CA ALA A 180 -2.66 -14.97 6.06
C ALA A 180 -3.29 -15.34 7.43
N GLY A 181 -4.02 -16.45 7.49
CA GLY A 181 -4.63 -16.96 8.73
C GLY A 181 -3.66 -17.19 9.89
N LYS A 182 -2.37 -17.46 9.60
CA LYS A 182 -1.32 -17.60 10.63
C LYS A 182 -1.07 -16.30 11.41
N LEU A 183 -1.42 -15.15 10.84
CA LEU A 183 -1.27 -13.84 11.49
C LEU A 183 -2.46 -13.49 12.39
N ALA A 184 -3.59 -14.23 12.30
CA ALA A 184 -4.81 -13.91 13.04
C ALA A 184 -4.65 -13.91 14.58
N PRO A 185 -3.89 -14.81 15.23
CA PRO A 185 -3.67 -14.74 16.67
C PRO A 185 -2.98 -13.46 17.10
N ARG A 186 -1.89 -13.07 16.41
CA ARG A 186 -1.16 -11.83 16.70
C ARG A 186 -2.03 -10.60 16.47
N ILE A 187 -2.82 -10.57 15.40
CA ILE A 187 -3.73 -9.45 15.12
C ILE A 187 -4.74 -9.27 16.24
N ARG A 188 -5.33 -10.37 16.76
CA ARG A 188 -6.32 -10.30 17.84
C ARG A 188 -5.77 -9.69 19.13
N GLN A 189 -4.47 -9.82 19.38
CA GLN A 189 -3.82 -9.25 20.56
C GLN A 189 -3.66 -7.72 20.46
N GLY A 190 -3.76 -7.14 19.26
CA GLY A 190 -3.40 -5.75 19.01
C GLY A 190 -1.89 -5.53 19.09
N ASP A 191 -1.47 -4.26 19.09
CA ASP A 191 -0.08 -3.83 19.32
C ASP A 191 0.14 -3.26 20.72
N GLY A 192 -0.87 -3.35 21.60
CA GLY A 192 -0.84 -2.75 22.94
C GLY A 192 -0.97 -1.22 22.94
N SER A 193 -1.22 -0.60 21.79
CA SER A 193 -1.47 0.83 21.66
C SER A 193 -2.97 1.14 21.69
N ASP A 194 -3.31 2.33 22.18
CA ASP A 194 -4.65 2.87 22.01
C ASP A 194 -4.85 3.52 20.63
N ASP A 195 -3.86 3.49 19.73
CA ASP A 195 -4.00 4.06 18.37
C ASP A 195 -4.75 3.11 17.41
N THR A 196 -5.55 3.70 16.52
CA THR A 196 -6.19 3.01 15.41
C THR A 196 -5.21 2.53 14.33
N THR A 197 -3.97 3.05 14.32
CA THR A 197 -2.95 2.79 13.29
C THR A 197 -2.73 1.29 13.05
N PHE A 198 -2.62 0.47 14.10
CA PHE A 198 -2.43 -0.97 13.93
C PHE A 198 -3.59 -1.62 13.16
N VAL A 199 -4.84 -1.33 13.56
CA VAL A 199 -6.02 -1.88 12.88
C VAL A 199 -6.11 -1.38 11.45
N ARG A 200 -5.78 -0.11 11.19
CA ARG A 200 -5.71 0.45 9.82
C ARG A 200 -4.68 -0.29 8.97
N HIS A 201 -3.48 -0.53 9.49
CA HIS A 201 -2.45 -1.31 8.81
C HIS A 201 -2.89 -2.75 8.51
N VAL A 202 -3.64 -3.39 9.40
CA VAL A 202 -4.22 -4.71 9.15
C VAL A 202 -5.23 -4.66 8.00
N LEU A 203 -6.09 -3.65 7.98
CA LEU A 203 -7.11 -3.48 6.94
C LEU A 203 -6.49 -3.19 5.57
N GLU A 204 -5.55 -2.24 5.50
CA GLU A 204 -4.78 -1.92 4.30
C GLU A 204 -3.91 -3.09 3.82
N GLY A 205 -3.41 -3.90 4.76
CA GLY A 205 -2.65 -5.12 4.49
C GLY A 205 -3.50 -6.23 3.89
N TYR A 206 -4.71 -6.45 4.43
CA TYR A 206 -5.56 -7.57 4.01
C TYR A 206 -6.50 -7.22 2.84
N GLY A 207 -6.81 -5.93 2.63
CA GLY A 207 -7.65 -5.45 1.53
C GLY A 207 -7.23 -5.97 0.15
N PRO A 208 -5.93 -5.95 -0.22
CA PRO A 208 -5.47 -6.54 -1.48
C PRO A 208 -5.78 -8.03 -1.64
N VAL A 209 -5.72 -8.84 -0.57
CA VAL A 209 -6.09 -10.26 -0.61
C VAL A 209 -7.58 -10.41 -0.93
N LEU A 210 -8.44 -9.57 -0.35
CA LEU A 210 -9.88 -9.59 -0.64
C LEU A 210 -10.18 -9.19 -2.09
N ARG A 211 -9.55 -8.11 -2.59
CA ARG A 211 -9.82 -7.57 -3.93
C ARG A 211 -9.22 -8.41 -5.05
N LEU A 212 -7.97 -8.84 -4.87
CA LEU A 212 -7.15 -9.45 -5.92
C LEU A 212 -6.93 -10.95 -5.75
N GLY A 213 -7.33 -11.53 -4.61
CA GLY A 213 -7.01 -12.92 -4.26
C GLY A 213 -5.52 -13.13 -3.95
N TYR A 214 -5.17 -14.39 -3.69
CA TYR A 214 -3.78 -14.82 -3.59
C TYR A 214 -3.14 -14.94 -4.99
N CYS A 215 -1.81 -14.84 -5.04
CA CYS A 215 -1.05 -15.08 -6.25
C CYS A 215 -1.17 -16.55 -6.71
N PRO A 216 -1.12 -16.82 -8.03
CA PRO A 216 -0.94 -18.17 -8.54
C PRO A 216 0.33 -18.80 -7.97
N GLY A 217 0.26 -20.07 -7.57
CA GLY A 217 1.39 -20.84 -7.07
C GLY A 217 2.23 -21.45 -8.18
#